data_AF-A0A850M3J8-F1
#
_entry.id   AF-A0A850M3J8-F1
#
_cell.length_a   1.000
_cell.length_b   1.000
_cell.length_c   1.000
_cell.angle_alpha   90.00
_cell.angle_beta   90.00
_cell.angle_gamma   90.00
#
_symmetry.space_group_name_H-M   'P 1'
#
loop_
_entity.id
_entity.type
_entity.pdbx_description
1 polymer ?
#
loop_
_entity_poly.entity_id
_entity_poly.type
_entity_poly.pdbx_seq_one_letter_code
_entity_poly.pdbx_strand_id
1 'polypeptide(L)'
;MLLYLSAGASGAIFGLVGAFIIILLIKRKHNWLIIYIAIFIFFYVYTIDPRINYISHLFGFITGLISYLFCVFIYQRRIASDRNNMSYFWSKHEYNIRKER
;
A
#
# COMPACT_ATOMS: atom_id res chain seq x y z
N MET A 1 16.50 -26.43 12.91
CA MET A 1 15.14 -25.90 13.16
C MET A 1 15.07 -24.37 13.27
N LEU A 2 16.16 -23.64 13.49
CA LEU A 2 16.17 -22.16 13.53
C LEU A 2 16.21 -21.45 12.15
N LEU A 3 16.66 -22.12 11.10
CA LEU A 3 16.83 -21.51 9.77
C LEU A 3 15.51 -21.20 9.04
N TYR A 4 14.45 -21.97 9.30
CA TYR A 4 13.16 -21.77 8.64
C TYR A 4 12.37 -20.57 9.22
N LEU A 5 12.55 -20.26 10.51
CA LEU A 5 11.94 -19.08 11.12
C LEU A 5 12.53 -17.77 10.59
N SER A 6 13.85 -17.73 10.33
CA SER A 6 14.54 -16.53 9.85
C SER A 6 14.26 -16.22 8.37
N ALA A 7 14.02 -17.25 7.55
CA ALA A 7 13.79 -17.08 6.11
C ALA A 7 12.45 -16.38 5.76
N GLY A 8 11.49 -16.35 6.70
CA GLY A 8 10.23 -15.62 6.54
C GLY A 8 10.30 -14.15 6.97
N ALA A 9 11.12 -13.84 7.99
CA ALA A 9 11.28 -12.48 8.50
C ALA A 9 11.88 -11.53 7.46
N SER A 10 12.84 -12.01 6.66
CA SER A 10 13.41 -11.22 5.57
C SER A 10 12.37 -10.89 4.50
N GLY A 11 11.50 -11.85 4.12
CA GLY A 11 10.38 -11.61 3.20
C GLY A 11 9.41 -10.52 3.66
N ALA A 12 9.12 -10.45 4.97
CA ALA A 12 8.28 -9.41 5.54
C ALA A 12 8.89 -8.00 5.40
N ILE A 13 10.23 -7.88 5.51
CA ILE A 13 10.94 -6.61 5.29
C ILE A 13 10.75 -6.16 3.83
N PHE A 14 10.87 -7.06 2.86
CA PHE A 14 10.62 -6.72 1.45
C PHE A 14 9.16 -6.35 1.18
N GLY A 15 8.21 -6.97 1.87
CA GLY A 15 6.80 -6.57 1.81
C GLY A 15 6.56 -5.15 2.35
N LEU A 16 7.19 -4.79 3.48
CA LEU A 16 7.14 -3.43 4.01
C LEU A 16 7.79 -2.41 3.06
N VAL A 17 8.93 -2.76 2.46
CA VAL A 17 9.58 -1.90 1.44
C VAL A 17 8.67 -1.69 0.24
N GLY A 18 8.04 -2.75 -0.28
CA GLY A 18 7.07 -2.65 -1.37
C GLY A 18 5.86 -1.76 -1.03
N ALA A 19 5.28 -1.93 0.16
CA ALA A 19 4.19 -1.07 0.63
C ALA A 19 4.62 0.39 0.77
N PHE A 20 5.83 0.64 1.28
CA PHE A 20 6.38 1.98 1.46
C PHE A 20 6.60 2.71 0.12
N ILE A 21 7.06 2.00 -0.92
CA ILE A 21 7.17 2.55 -2.28
C ILE A 21 5.83 3.06 -2.79
N ILE A 22 4.74 2.29 -2.62
CA ILE A 22 3.43 2.72 -3.14
C ILE A 22 2.88 3.90 -2.33
N ILE A 23 3.10 3.96 -1.01
CA ILE A 23 2.77 5.15 -0.19
C ILE A 23 3.46 6.39 -0.75
N LEU A 24 4.76 6.28 -1.07
CA LEU A 24 5.54 7.37 -1.63
C LEU A 24 5.07 7.74 -3.05
N LEU A 25 4.66 6.77 -3.87
CA LEU A 25 4.13 7.00 -5.21
C LEU A 25 2.80 7.76 -5.19
N ILE A 26 1.91 7.46 -4.23
CA ILE A 26 0.63 8.15 -4.07
C ILE A 26 0.85 9.57 -3.51
N LYS A 27 1.74 9.72 -2.53
CA LYS A 27 2.17 11.04 -2.06
C LYS A 27 3.23 11.59 -3.02
N ARG A 28 2.77 12.04 -4.19
CA ARG A 28 3.47 12.67 -5.33
C ARG A 28 4.40 13.87 -5.00
N LYS A 29 4.67 14.12 -3.72
CA LYS A 29 5.52 15.18 -3.16
C LYS A 29 6.94 14.68 -2.79
N HIS A 30 7.27 13.40 -2.99
CA HIS A 30 8.58 12.85 -2.66
C HIS A 30 9.45 12.57 -3.88
N ASN A 31 10.77 12.75 -3.70
CA ASN A 31 11.79 12.58 -4.73
C ASN A 31 11.84 11.14 -5.23
N TRP A 32 11.72 10.98 -6.55
CA TRP A 32 11.87 9.70 -7.29
C TRP A 32 13.12 8.91 -6.90
N LEU A 33 14.16 9.60 -6.40
CA LEU A 33 15.39 9.04 -5.84
C LEU A 33 15.15 7.94 -4.79
N ILE A 34 14.14 8.08 -3.93
CA ILE A 34 13.83 7.09 -2.88
C ILE A 34 13.27 5.80 -3.48
N ILE A 35 12.49 5.92 -4.56
CA ILE A 35 11.96 4.76 -5.30
C ILE A 35 13.11 4.03 -6.00
N TYR A 36 14.02 4.77 -6.63
CA TYR A 36 15.22 4.20 -7.25
C TYR A 36 16.12 3.48 -6.25
N ILE A 37 16.33 4.05 -5.06
CA ILE A 37 17.12 3.42 -3.99
C ILE A 37 16.48 2.11 -3.53
N ALA A 38 15.16 2.07 -3.35
CA ALA A 38 14.47 0.86 -2.92
C ALA A 38 14.53 -0.26 -3.98
N ILE A 39 14.41 0.08 -5.27
CA ILE A 39 14.58 -0.85 -6.39
C ILE A 39 16.04 -1.34 -6.47
N PHE A 40 17.01 -0.44 -6.28
CA PHE A 40 18.43 -0.77 -6.31
C PHE A 40 18.81 -1.72 -5.18
N ILE A 41 18.29 -1.51 -3.97
CA ILE A 41 18.48 -2.42 -2.82
C ILE A 41 17.87 -3.80 -3.12
N PHE A 42 16.71 -3.86 -3.77
CA PHE A 42 16.10 -5.13 -4.17
C PHE A 42 16.99 -5.90 -5.16
N PHE A 43 17.51 -5.20 -6.17
CA PHE A 43 18.40 -5.78 -7.18
C PHE A 43 19.77 -6.18 -6.61
N TYR A 44 20.27 -5.39 -5.65
CA TYR A 44 21.51 -5.67 -4.93
C TYR A 44 21.38 -6.93 -4.06
N VAL A 45 20.28 -7.08 -3.32
CA VAL A 45 20.02 -8.31 -2.56
C VAL A 45 19.81 -9.51 -3.49
N TYR A 46 19.22 -9.30 -4.67
CA TYR A 46 19.05 -10.33 -5.69
C TYR A 46 20.39 -10.87 -6.23
N THR A 47 21.45 -10.06 -6.24
CA THR A 47 22.74 -10.39 -6.85
C THR A 47 23.77 -10.99 -5.90
N ILE A 48 23.58 -10.87 -4.58
CA ILE A 48 24.62 -11.23 -3.59
C ILE A 48 24.70 -12.72 -3.27
N ASP A 49 23.60 -13.48 -3.33
CA ASP A 49 23.66 -14.87 -2.85
C ASP A 49 22.70 -15.82 -3.58
N PRO A 50 23.20 -16.80 -4.34
CA PRO A 50 22.36 -17.76 -5.05
C PRO A 50 21.80 -18.88 -4.16
N ARG A 51 22.02 -18.82 -2.84
CA ARG A 51 21.49 -19.82 -1.87
C ARG A 51 20.29 -19.32 -1.10
N ILE A 52 20.00 -18.02 -1.16
CA ILE A 52 18.90 -17.40 -0.43
C ILE A 52 17.62 -17.60 -1.23
N ASN A 53 16.58 -18.07 -0.57
CA ASN A 53 15.32 -18.45 -1.20
C ASN A 53 14.60 -17.22 -1.78
N TYR A 54 14.91 -16.88 -3.04
CA TYR A 54 14.44 -15.69 -3.76
C TYR A 54 12.91 -15.63 -3.85
N ILE A 55 12.28 -16.80 -3.84
CA ILE A 55 10.83 -16.97 -3.82
C ILE A 55 10.25 -16.25 -2.59
N SER A 56 10.87 -16.36 -1.42
CA SER A 56 10.40 -15.69 -0.19
C SER A 56 10.41 -14.17 -0.32
N HIS A 57 11.46 -13.61 -0.93
CA HIS A 57 11.61 -12.17 -1.10
C HIS A 57 10.68 -11.62 -2.18
N LEU A 58 10.53 -12.35 -3.30
CA LEU A 58 9.62 -11.98 -4.37
C LEU A 58 8.16 -12.04 -3.91
N PHE A 59 7.76 -13.12 -3.22
CA PHE A 59 6.41 -13.23 -2.65
C PHE A 59 6.17 -12.16 -1.57
N GLY A 60 7.14 -11.89 -0.70
CA GLY A 60 7.06 -10.81 0.29
C GLY A 60 6.80 -9.45 -0.36
N PHE A 61 7.56 -9.12 -1.40
CA PHE A 61 7.39 -7.88 -2.17
C PHE A 61 6.02 -7.80 -2.86
N ILE A 62 5.62 -8.85 -3.59
CA ILE A 62 4.33 -8.90 -4.30
C ILE A 62 3.15 -8.80 -3.33
N THR A 63 3.18 -9.56 -2.24
CA THR A 63 2.12 -9.56 -1.22
C THR A 63 2.00 -8.20 -0.54
N GLY A 64 3.12 -7.53 -0.23
CA GLY A 64 3.13 -6.17 0.29
C GLY A 64 2.52 -5.15 -0.69
N LEU A 65 2.83 -5.29 -1.98
CA LEU A 65 2.30 -4.44 -3.05
C LEU A 65 0.78 -4.62 -3.21
N ILE A 66 0.31 -5.87 -3.25
CA ILE A 66 -1.12 -6.21 -3.33
C ILE A 66 -1.87 -5.75 -2.08
N SER A 67 -1.34 -6.00 -0.88
CA SER A 67 -1.95 -5.59 0.38
C SER A 67 -2.14 -4.08 0.44
N TYR A 68 -1.15 -3.32 0.00
CA TYR A 68 -1.24 -1.88 -0.04
C TYR A 68 -2.24 -1.37 -1.09
N LEU A 69 -2.25 -1.93 -2.30
CA LEU A 69 -3.26 -1.61 -3.32
C LEU A 69 -4.67 -1.88 -2.80
N PHE A 70 -4.87 -2.99 -2.09
CA PHE A 70 -6.14 -3.33 -1.46
C PHE A 70 -6.53 -2.31 -0.37
N CYS A 71 -5.58 -1.88 0.45
CA CYS A 71 -5.79 -0.83 1.45
C CYS A 71 -6.20 0.50 0.80
N VAL A 72 -5.51 0.92 -0.26
CA VAL A 72 -5.83 2.14 -1.03
C VAL A 72 -7.21 2.04 -1.67
N PHE A 73 -7.56 0.88 -2.24
CA PHE A 73 -8.87 0.64 -2.83
C PHE A 73 -9.99 0.79 -1.79
N ILE A 74 -9.81 0.20 -0.59
CA ILE A 74 -10.76 0.37 0.53
C ILE A 74 -10.83 1.83 0.96
N TYR A 75 -9.69 2.50 1.09
CA TYR A 75 -9.62 3.89 1.52
C TYR A 75 -10.34 4.82 0.53
N GLN A 76 -10.11 4.65 -0.77
CA GLN A 76 -10.81 5.40 -1.82
C GLN A 76 -12.32 5.13 -1.81
N ARG A 77 -12.73 3.87 -1.64
CA ARG A 77 -14.16 3.52 -1.49
C ARG A 77 -14.78 4.18 -0.27
N ARG A 78 -14.08 4.22 0.85
CA ARG A 78 -14.57 4.84 2.09
C ARG A 78 -14.74 6.36 1.90
N ILE A 79 -13.79 7.04 1.28
CA ILE A 79 -13.90 8.48 0.95
C ILE A 79 -15.08 8.75 -0.01
N ALA A 80 -15.24 7.93 -1.05
CA ALA A 80 -16.35 8.08 -1.99
C ALA A 80 -17.72 7.89 -1.30
N SER A 81 -17.83 6.90 -0.40
CA SER A 81 -19.03 6.68 0.39
C SER A 81 -19.36 7.85 1.32
N ASP A 82 -18.35 8.43 1.97
CA ASP A 82 -18.52 9.56 2.89
C ASP A 82 -19.04 10.81 2.17
N ARG A 83 -18.47 11.11 0.99
CA ARG A 83 -18.96 12.19 0.10
C ARG A 83 -20.42 12.01 -0.30
N ASN A 84 -20.84 10.80 -0.65
CA ASN A 84 -22.22 10.53 -1.06
C ASN A 84 -23.21 10.69 0.11
N ASN A 85 -22.85 10.22 1.31
CA ASN A 85 -23.67 10.41 2.51
C ASN A 85 -23.83 11.89 2.86
N MET A 86 -22.76 12.67 2.76
CA MET A 86 -22.80 14.11 2.99
C MET A 86 -23.74 14.80 1.99
N SER A 87 -23.63 14.47 0.70
CA SER A 87 -24.51 15.00 -0.35
C SER A 87 -26.00 14.68 -0.08
N TYR A 88 -26.31 13.44 0.30
CA TYR A 88 -27.67 13.04 0.66
C TYR A 88 -28.20 13.80 1.88
N PHE A 89 -27.37 13.97 2.91
CA PHE A 89 -27.73 14.71 4.12
C PHE A 89 -28.11 16.17 3.81
N TRP A 90 -27.29 16.87 3.03
CA TRP A 90 -27.55 18.25 2.61
C TRP A 90 -28.82 18.37 1.77
N SER A 91 -29.02 17.47 0.79
CA SER A 91 -30.23 17.44 -0.04
C SER A 91 -31.51 17.23 0.79
N LYS A 92 -31.46 16.33 1.77
CA LYS A 92 -32.58 16.06 2.67
C LYS A 92 -32.89 17.25 3.59
N HIS A 93 -31.84 17.90 4.10
CA HIS A 93 -31.98 19.09 4.94
C HIS A 93 -32.64 20.26 4.18
N GLU A 94 -32.21 20.53 2.95
CA GLU A 94 -32.82 21.56 2.09
C GLU A 94 -34.28 21.27 1.71
N TYR A 95 -34.64 19.99 1.54
CA TYR A 95 -36.03 19.60 1.30
C TYR A 95 -36.91 19.92 2.51
N ASN A 96 -36.46 19.60 3.72
CA ASN A 96 -37.21 19.86 4.94
C ASN A 96 -37.42 21.37 5.17
N ILE A 97 -36.39 22.21 5.00
CA ILE A 97 -36.52 23.67 5.11
C ILE A 97 -37.54 24.23 4.11
N ARG A 98 -37.59 23.69 2.89
CA ARG A 98 -38.57 24.12 1.87
C ARG A 98 -40.00 23.69 2.20
N LYS A 99 -40.18 22.59 2.92
CA LYS A 99 -41.50 22.08 3.30
C LYS A 99 -42.13 22.86 4.46
N GLU A 100 -41.30 23.46 5.32
CA GLU A 100 -41.74 24.24 6.50
C GLU A 100 -42.00 25.73 6.20
N ARG A 101 -41.71 26.19 4.98
CA ARG A 101 -42.05 27.54 4.48
C ARG A 101 -43.29 27.48 3.61
#